data_AF-A0A6I1NUC7-F1
#
_entry.id   AF-A0A6I1NUC7-F1
#
_cell.length_a   1.000
_cell.length_b   1.000
_cell.length_c   1.000
_cell.angle_alpha   90.00
_cell.angle_beta   90.00
_cell.angle_gamma   90.00
#
_symmetry.space_group_name_H-M   'P 1'
#
loop_
_entity.id
_entity.type
_entity.pdbx_description
1 polymer ?
#
loop_
_entity_poly.entity_id
_entity_poly.type
_entity_poly.pdbx_seq_one_letter_code
_entity_poly.pdbx_strand_id
1 'polypeptide(L)' 'MSTDIEFMIGDIVKLKSGGPNMTVKAYRASADIYTCQWFAGKKLEQGEFRPHGLTIVVLEPEEN' A
#
# COMPACT_ATOMS: atom_id res chain seq x y z
N MET A 1 -9.09 -6.46 -21.20
CA MET A 1 -8.74 -5.52 -20.12
C MET A 1 -8.46 -6.39 -18.92
N SER A 2 -7.21 -6.81 -18.74
CA SER A 2 -6.84 -7.62 -17.59
C SER A 2 -7.03 -6.74 -16.35
N THR A 3 -7.91 -7.14 -15.45
CA THR A 3 -8.04 -6.55 -14.11
C THR A 3 -6.89 -7.04 -13.26
N ASP A 4 -5.66 -6.72 -13.67
CA ASP A 4 -4.47 -7.11 -12.93
C ASP A 4 -4.38 -6.22 -11.70
N ILE A 5 -4.65 -6.82 -10.55
CA ILE A 5 -4.44 -6.19 -9.25
C ILE A 5 -2.92 -5.98 -9.11
N GLU A 6 -2.49 -4.72 -9.09
CA GLU A 6 -1.08 -4.32 -9.06
C GLU A 6 -0.43 -4.56 -7.68
N PHE A 7 -1.21 -4.49 -6.59
CA PHE A 7 -0.73 -4.72 -5.22
C PHE A 7 -1.66 -5.66 -4.46
N MET A 8 -1.10 -6.68 -3.81
CA MET A 8 -1.86 -7.67 -3.06
C MET A 8 -2.15 -7.19 -1.63
N ILE A 9 -3.23 -7.68 -1.03
CA ILE A 9 -3.49 -7.43 0.40
C ILE A 9 -2.33 -8.00 1.23
N GLY A 10 -1.78 -7.18 2.13
CA GLY A 10 -0.58 -7.50 2.91
C GLY A 10 0.71 -6.93 2.35
N ASP A 11 0.72 -6.50 1.08
CA ASP A 11 1.89 -5.85 0.50
C ASP A 11 2.23 -4.57 1.26
N ILE A 12 3.53 -4.34 1.46
CA ILE A 12 4.04 -3.08 1.96
C ILE A 12 4.27 -2.16 0.78
N VAL A 13 3.57 -1.03 0.77
CA VAL A 13 3.61 -0.02 -0.27
C VAL A 13 3.94 1.34 0.33
N LYS A 14 4.39 2.27 -0.51
CA LYS A 14 4.54 3.68 -0.15
C LYS A 14 4.12 4.58 -1.30
N LEU A 15 3.90 5.86 -1.01
CA LEU A 15 3.70 6.86 -2.06
C LEU A 15 4.99 7.07 -2.86
N LYS A 16 4.87 7.23 -4.18
CA LYS A 16 5.99 7.59 -5.07
C LYS A 16 6.65 8.92 -4.68
N SER A 17 5.88 9.85 -4.10
CA SER A 17 6.37 11.13 -3.57
C SER A 17 7.13 11.00 -2.25
N GLY A 18 7.23 9.80 -1.66
CA GLY A 18 7.69 9.58 -0.31
C GLY A 18 6.54 9.60 0.72
N GLY A 19 6.82 9.08 1.91
CA GLY A 19 5.84 8.87 2.97
C GLY A 19 6.18 7.66 3.83
N PRO A 20 5.33 7.33 4.83
CA PRO A 20 5.52 6.12 5.62
C PRO A 20 5.31 4.86 4.78
N ASN A 21 5.89 3.75 5.22
CA ASN A 21 5.50 2.44 4.73
C ASN A 21 4.08 2.13 5.20
N MET A 22 3.24 1.68 4.27
CA MET A 22 1.83 1.36 4.51
C MET A 22 1.58 -0.08 4.07
N THR A 23 0.60 -0.73 4.68
CA THR A 23 0.14 -2.06 4.27
C THR A 23 -1.14 -1.95 3.47
N VAL A 24 -1.23 -2.65 2.35
CA VAL A 24 -2.48 -2.78 1.59
C VAL A 24 -3.49 -3.57 2.42
N LYS A 25 -4.61 -2.93 2.75
CA LYS A 25 -5.71 -3.51 3.54
C LYS A 25 -6.81 -4.08 2.64
N ALA A 26 -7.14 -3.37 1.56
CA ALA A 26 -8.20 -3.77 0.63
C ALA A 26 -8.02 -3.08 -0.74
N TYR A 27 -8.63 -3.67 -1.77
CA TYR A 27 -8.74 -3.09 -3.10
C TYR A 27 -10.20 -3.04 -3.55
N ARG A 28 -10.65 -1.88 -4.03
CA ARG A 28 -12.00 -1.66 -4.57
C ARG A 28 -11.91 -1.55 -6.09
N ALA A 29 -12.15 -2.65 -6.79
CA ALA A 29 -12.03 -2.72 -8.25
C ALA A 29 -12.96 -1.74 -9.00
N SER A 30 -14.17 -1.46 -8.48
CA SER A 30 -15.12 -0.55 -9.14
C SER A 30 -14.63 0.89 -9.24
N ALA A 31 -13.73 1.29 -8.33
CA ALA A 31 -13.19 2.64 -8.27
C ALA A 31 -11.69 2.69 -8.54
N ASP A 32 -11.02 1.54 -8.72
CA ASP A 32 -9.56 1.42 -8.81
C ASP A 32 -8.83 2.16 -7.68
N ILE A 33 -9.18 1.77 -6.44
CA ILE A 33 -8.68 2.38 -5.20
C ILE A 33 -8.15 1.29 -4.27
N TYR A 34 -6.95 1.51 -3.74
CA TYR A 34 -6.36 0.75 -2.66
C TYR A 34 -6.60 1.47 -1.34
N THR A 35 -7.18 0.76 -0.37
CA THR A 35 -7.16 1.19 1.03
C THR A 35 -5.88 0.69 1.66
N CYS A 36 -5.07 1.59 2.17
CA CYS A 36 -3.83 1.29 2.88
C CYS A 36 -3.95 1.71 4.35
N GLN A 37 -3.20 1.07 5.22
CA GLN A 37 -3.10 1.43 6.64
C GLN A 37 -1.65 1.45 7.10
N TRP A 38 -1.32 2.33 8.04
CA TRP A 38 0.03 2.45 8.59
C TRP A 38 -0.01 2.93 10.03
N PHE A 39 1.11 2.77 10.72
CA PHE A 39 1.28 3.32 12.07
C PHE A 39 2.00 4.67 12.02
N ALA A 40 1.38 5.70 12.59
CA ALA A 40 2.01 6.97 12.90
C ALA A 40 2.30 7.00 14.41
N GLY A 41 3.46 6.47 14.80
CA GLY A 41 3.76 6.18 16.20
C GLY A 41 2.84 5.07 16.75
N LYS A 42 2.04 5.38 17.77
CA LYS A 42 1.10 4.40 18.38
C LYS A 42 -0.30 4.40 17.76
N LYS A 43 -0.55 5.28 16.78
CA LYS A 43 -1.87 5.43 16.17
C LYS A 43 -1.93 4.69 14.83
N LEU A 44 -2.97 3.90 14.64
CA LEU A 44 -3.31 3.31 13.34
C LEU A 44 -4.01 4.38 12.48
N GLU A 45 -3.43 4.67 11.34
CA GLU A 45 -4.00 5.55 10.31
C GLU A 45 -4.38 4.73 9.07
N GLN A 46 -5.29 5.25 8.26
CA GLN A 46 -5.69 4.65 6.99
C GLN A 46 -5.94 5.70 5.92
N GLY A 47 -5.77 5.32 4.66
CA GLY A 47 -5.96 6.21 3.51
C GLY A 47 -6.33 5.44 2.24
N GLU A 48 -6.99 6.12 1.31
CA GLU A 48 -7.36 5.59 0.00
C GLU A 48 -6.46 6.21 -1.07
N PHE A 49 -5.82 5.36 -1.89
CA PHE A 49 -4.85 5.79 -2.90
C PHE A 49 -5.11 5.09 -4.24
N ARG A 50 -4.74 5.78 -5.33
CA ARG A 50 -4.74 5.21 -6.68
C ARG A 50 -3.46 4.41 -6.92
N PRO A 51 -3.51 3.33 -7.73
CA PRO A 51 -2.33 2.50 -8.03
C PRO A 51 -1.14 3.32 -8.53
N HIS A 52 -1.40 4.27 -9.45
CA HIS A 52 -0.33 5.07 -10.06
C HIS A 52 0.50 5.88 -9.05
N GLY A 53 -0.03 6.14 -7.85
CA GLY A 53 0.65 6.87 -6.77
C GLY A 53 1.44 5.98 -5.83
N LEU A 54 1.30 4.66 -5.91
CA LEU A 54 1.92 3.68 -5.01
C LEU A 54 3.12 3.00 -5.66
N THR A 55 4.02 2.48 -4.83
CA THR A 55 5.12 1.60 -5.23
C THR A 55 5.34 0.55 -4.15
N ILE A 56 5.69 -0.67 -4.56
CA ILE A 56 6.01 -1.77 -3.65
C ILE A 56 7.29 -1.47 -2.90
N VAL A 57 7.31 -1.79 -1.61
CA VAL A 57 8.50 -1.75 -0.76
C VAL A 57 8.94 -3.19 -0.55
N VAL A 58 10.07 -3.55 -1.16
CA VAL A 58 10.75 -4.81 -0.86
C VAL A 58 11.46 -4.61 0.47
N LEU A 59 10.92 -5.19 1.54
CA LEU A 59 11.62 -5.28 2.80
C LEU A 59 12.67 -6.38 2.65
N GLU A 60 13.94 -5.99 2.57
CA GLU A 60 15.02 -6.96 2.74
C GLU A 60 14.90 -7.53 4.16
N PRO A 61 14.93 -8.86 4.33
CA PRO A 61 14.97 -9.43 5.67
C PRO A 61 16.19 -8.86 6.38
N GLU A 62 16.02 -8.31 7.58
CA GLU A 62 17.15 -7.98 8.45
C GLU A 62 17.94 -9.29 8.65
N GLU A 63 19.13 -9.37 8.06
CA GLU A 63 20.08 -10.44 8.37
C GLU A 63 20.42 -10.30 9.86
N ASN A 64 19.94 -11.26 10.66
CA ASN A 64 20.27 -11.40 12.08
C ASN A 64 21.48 -12.32 12.26
#